data_AF-A0A2M9A618-F1
#
_entry.id   AF-A0A2M9A618-F1
#
_cell.length_a   1.000
_cell.length_b   1.000
_cell.length_c   1.000
_cell.angle_alpha   90.00
_cell.angle_beta   90.00
_cell.angle_gamma   90.00
#
_symmetry.space_group_name_H-M   'P 1'
#
loop_
_entity.id
_entity.type
_entity.pdbx_description
1 polymer ?
#
loop_
_entity_poly.entity_id
_entity_poly.type
_entity_poly.pdbx_seq_one_letter_code
_entity_poly.pdbx_strand_id
1 'polypeptide(L)'
;MKLQQAYISEAVAIGNWSVIGYKGPGDNVNATGNGAATSSTNNFTYTDASGWADNTIALATGAIGFSASNKAKLNDCESAANWTIDIAAGSAAGEATFTPSTLDQTCLQLTPNWNQIGK
;
A
#
# COMPACT_ATOMS: atom_id res chain seq x y z
N MET A 1 7.99 0.12 0.50
CA MET A 1 8.26 0.59 -0.88
C MET A 1 9.50 -0.01 -1.51
N LYS A 2 10.66 -0.08 -0.81
CA LYS A 2 11.89 -0.66 -1.39
C LYS A 2 11.75 -2.12 -1.89
N LEU A 3 11.03 -2.98 -1.15
CA LEU A 3 10.75 -4.35 -1.58
C LEU A 3 9.89 -4.40 -2.86
N GLN A 4 8.88 -3.53 -2.93
CA GLN A 4 8.01 -3.43 -4.10
C GLN A 4 8.75 -2.90 -5.32
N GLN A 5 9.64 -1.93 -5.13
CA GLN A 5 10.52 -1.45 -6.20
C GLN A 5 11.43 -2.56 -6.72
N ALA A 6 12.03 -3.36 -5.82
CA ALA A 6 12.87 -4.49 -6.23
C ALA A 6 12.09 -5.50 -7.08
N TYR A 7 10.86 -5.86 -6.65
CA TYR A 7 10.01 -6.77 -7.42
C TYR A 7 9.60 -6.17 -8.78
N ILE A 8 9.23 -4.88 -8.83
CA ILE A 8 8.88 -4.19 -10.07
C ILE A 8 10.06 -4.15 -11.04
N SER A 9 11.30 -3.95 -10.55
CA SER A 9 12.49 -3.97 -11.41
C SER A 9 12.76 -5.33 -12.06
N GLU A 10 12.28 -6.42 -11.48
CA GLU A 10 12.46 -7.78 -12.03
C GLU A 10 11.26 -8.22 -12.89
N ALA A 11 10.04 -7.97 -12.42
CA ALA A 11 8.81 -8.50 -13.01
C ALA A 11 8.05 -7.50 -13.88
N VAL A 12 8.40 -6.20 -13.82
CA VAL A 12 7.66 -5.09 -14.46
C VAL A 12 6.16 -5.12 -14.07
N ALA A 13 5.88 -5.60 -12.86
CA ALA A 13 4.55 -5.77 -12.31
C ALA A 13 4.56 -5.42 -10.82
N ILE A 14 3.41 -4.94 -10.34
CA ILE A 14 3.13 -4.73 -8.93
C ILE A 14 2.83 -6.11 -8.34
N GLY A 15 3.58 -6.54 -7.33
CA GLY A 15 3.33 -7.80 -6.63
C GLY A 15 2.50 -7.58 -5.36
N ASN A 16 1.70 -8.57 -4.98
CA ASN A 16 1.05 -8.55 -3.67
C ASN A 16 2.06 -8.79 -2.54
N TRP A 17 1.68 -8.47 -1.30
CA TRP A 17 2.57 -8.55 -0.14
C TRP A 17 3.14 -9.94 0.08
N SER A 18 2.36 -10.99 -0.22
CA SER A 18 2.82 -12.38 -0.10
C SER A 18 3.93 -12.70 -1.10
N VAL A 19 3.82 -12.26 -2.35
CA VAL A 19 4.81 -12.50 -3.40
C VAL A 19 6.08 -11.68 -3.18
N ILE A 20 5.96 -10.43 -2.73
CA ILE A 20 7.13 -9.57 -2.47
C ILE A 20 7.77 -9.81 -1.09
N GLY A 21 7.25 -10.77 -0.32
CA GLY A 21 7.77 -11.11 1.00
C GLY A 21 7.53 -10.04 2.08
N TYR A 22 6.53 -9.19 1.90
CA TYR A 22 6.13 -8.18 2.88
C TYR A 22 5.02 -8.69 3.80
N LYS A 23 5.06 -8.26 5.06
CA LYS A 23 3.99 -8.47 6.05
C LYS A 23 3.66 -7.14 6.70
N GLY A 24 2.37 -6.82 6.76
CA GLY A 24 1.89 -5.60 7.38
C GLY A 24 1.99 -5.64 8.91
N PRO A 25 1.85 -4.49 9.59
CA PRO A 25 1.88 -4.43 11.05
C PRO A 25 0.68 -5.12 11.71
N GLY A 26 0.95 -5.94 12.72
CA GLY A 26 -0.08 -6.61 13.53
C GLY A 26 -0.38 -8.04 13.07
N ASP A 27 -1.62 -8.47 13.27
CA ASP A 27 -2.09 -9.80 12.90
C ASP A 27 -2.33 -9.87 11.39
N ASN A 28 -1.53 -10.70 10.74
CA ASN A 28 -1.51 -10.81 9.28
C ASN A 28 -2.40 -11.95 8.80
N VAL A 29 -3.22 -11.66 7.79
CA VAL A 29 -3.95 -12.63 7.00
C VAL A 29 -3.31 -12.63 5.61
N ASN A 30 -2.57 -13.69 5.31
CA ASN A 30 -1.96 -13.86 3.99
C ASN A 30 -3.06 -13.94 2.92
N ALA A 31 -2.72 -13.51 1.71
CA ALA A 31 -3.59 -13.72 0.56
C ALA A 31 -3.85 -15.23 0.35
N THR A 32 -5.12 -15.63 0.27
CA THR A 32 -5.51 -16.97 -0.16
C THR A 32 -5.82 -16.93 -1.66
N GLY A 33 -5.02 -17.62 -2.49
CA GLY A 33 -5.18 -17.57 -3.95
C GLY A 33 -4.81 -16.19 -4.52
N ASN A 34 -5.51 -15.74 -5.56
CA ASN A 34 -5.30 -14.44 -6.25
C ASN A 34 -5.86 -13.26 -5.43
N GLY A 35 -5.47 -13.16 -4.16
CA GLY A 35 -6.09 -12.27 -3.17
C GLY A 35 -5.19 -11.13 -2.70
N ALA A 36 -5.82 -10.12 -2.09
CA ALA A 36 -5.13 -9.09 -1.34
C ALA A 36 -4.74 -9.61 0.05
N ALA A 37 -3.51 -9.36 0.48
CA ALA A 37 -3.12 -9.59 1.87
C ALA A 37 -3.73 -8.49 2.76
N THR A 38 -4.11 -8.85 3.98
CA THR A 38 -4.58 -7.87 4.96
C THR A 38 -3.86 -8.06 6.28
N SER A 39 -3.73 -6.99 7.05
CA SER A 39 -3.14 -7.02 8.38
C SER A 39 -3.89 -6.08 9.29
N SER A 40 -3.92 -6.34 10.60
CA SER A 40 -4.59 -5.41 11.51
C SER A 40 -3.95 -5.34 12.89
N THR A 41 -4.02 -4.16 13.48
CA THR A 41 -3.68 -3.90 14.88
C THR A 41 -4.96 -3.54 15.64
N ASN A 42 -4.84 -3.18 16.92
CA ASN A 42 -5.98 -2.69 17.70
C ASN A 42 -6.63 -1.44 17.10
N ASN A 43 -5.86 -0.57 16.43
CA ASN A 43 -6.33 0.75 15.99
C ASN A 43 -6.38 0.91 14.46
N PHE A 44 -5.70 0.05 13.70
CA PHE A 44 -5.59 0.17 12.25
C PHE A 44 -5.83 -1.15 11.54
N THR A 45 -6.43 -1.08 10.36
CA THR A 45 -6.49 -2.15 9.37
C THR A 45 -5.64 -1.73 8.18
N TYR A 46 -4.83 -2.64 7.69
CA TYR A 46 -3.96 -2.48 6.55
C TYR A 46 -4.38 -3.45 5.45
N THR A 47 -4.47 -2.95 4.23
CA THR A 47 -4.83 -3.76 3.07
C THR A 47 -3.85 -3.49 1.94
N ASP A 48 -3.49 -4.57 1.25
CA ASP A 48 -2.80 -4.50 -0.01
C ASP A 48 -3.73 -4.01 -1.15
N ALA A 49 -3.20 -3.86 -2.36
CA ALA A 49 -3.96 -3.53 -3.55
C ALA A 49 -5.09 -4.54 -3.82
N SER A 50 -6.00 -4.18 -4.71
CA SER A 50 -7.07 -5.04 -5.20
C SER A 50 -6.96 -5.23 -6.72
N GLY A 51 -7.66 -6.22 -7.28
CA GLY A 51 -7.64 -6.49 -8.73
C GLY A 51 -6.51 -7.41 -9.20
N TRP A 52 -6.01 -8.30 -8.33
CA TRP A 52 -4.93 -9.22 -8.65
C TRP A 52 -5.30 -10.25 -9.72
N ALA A 53 -4.42 -10.39 -10.71
CA ALA A 53 -4.35 -11.56 -11.58
C ALA A 53 -3.04 -12.29 -11.25
N ASP A 54 -3.15 -13.53 -10.77
CA ASP A 54 -2.02 -14.37 -10.37
C ASP A 54 -1.07 -13.68 -9.38
N ASN A 55 -1.64 -12.98 -8.38
CA ASN A 55 -0.93 -12.20 -7.35
C ASN A 55 -0.12 -11.00 -7.87
N THR A 56 -0.36 -10.59 -9.11
CA THR A 56 0.29 -9.44 -9.72
C THR A 56 -0.71 -8.48 -10.37
N ILE A 57 -0.30 -7.23 -10.54
CA ILE A 57 -1.00 -6.21 -11.32
C ILE A 57 0.02 -5.61 -12.29
N ALA A 58 -0.37 -5.46 -13.56
CA ALA A 58 0.49 -4.82 -14.54
C ALA A 58 0.82 -3.39 -14.11
N LEU A 59 2.11 -3.03 -14.09
CA LEU A 59 2.56 -1.72 -13.62
C LEU A 59 1.93 -0.55 -14.39
N ALA A 60 1.65 -0.75 -15.69
CA ALA A 60 1.01 0.24 -16.54
C ALA A 60 -0.42 0.60 -16.12
N THR A 61 -1.12 -0.31 -15.42
CA THR A 61 -2.47 -0.05 -14.90
C THR A 61 -2.45 0.88 -13.69
N GLY A 62 -1.36 0.83 -12.90
CA GLY A 62 -1.28 1.45 -11.59
C GLY A 62 -2.20 0.79 -10.55
N ALA A 63 -1.87 0.96 -9.27
CA ALA A 63 -2.71 0.46 -8.18
C ALA A 63 -2.38 1.15 -6.84
N ILE A 64 -3.35 1.17 -5.93
CA ILE A 64 -3.10 1.47 -4.51
C ILE A 64 -2.35 0.29 -3.91
N GLY A 65 -1.02 0.35 -3.81
CA GLY A 65 -0.19 -0.76 -3.31
C GLY A 65 -0.20 -0.93 -1.80
N PHE A 66 -0.70 0.07 -1.08
CA PHE A 66 -0.83 0.04 0.37
C PHE A 66 -1.97 0.95 0.77
N SER A 67 -2.83 0.47 1.65
CA SER A 67 -3.88 1.26 2.28
C SER A 67 -3.91 0.97 3.78
N ALA A 68 -4.05 2.00 4.58
CA ALA A 68 -4.30 1.92 6.01
C ALA A 68 -5.56 2.70 6.37
N SER A 69 -6.39 2.06 7.19
CA SER A 69 -7.63 2.62 7.72
C SER A 69 -7.63 2.56 9.23
N ASN A 70 -7.99 3.66 9.89
CA ASN A 70 -8.24 3.67 11.32
C ASN A 70 -9.55 2.93 11.62
N LYS A 71 -9.57 2.05 12.63
CA LYS A 71 -10.76 1.28 13.03
C LYS A 71 -11.78 2.14 13.79
N ALA A 72 -11.30 3.16 14.49
CA ALA A 72 -12.10 4.12 15.22
C ALA A 72 -11.75 5.54 14.77
N LYS A 73 -12.68 6.47 14.96
CA LYS A 73 -12.42 7.90 14.76
C LYS A 73 -11.26 8.33 15.68
N LEU A 74 -10.16 8.78 15.11
CA LEU A 74 -8.99 9.27 15.84
C LEU A 74 -9.08 10.79 15.87
N ASN A 75 -9.60 11.34 16.97
CA ASN A 75 -9.95 12.76 17.11
C ASN A 75 -11.00 13.19 16.06
N ASP A 76 -10.58 13.93 15.02
CA ASP A 76 -11.44 14.35 13.91
C ASP A 76 -11.12 13.64 12.59
N CYS A 77 -10.18 12.69 12.59
CA CYS A 77 -9.89 11.83 11.44
C CYS A 77 -10.95 10.72 11.37
N GLU A 78 -11.89 10.84 10.43
CA GLU A 78 -12.96 9.85 10.22
C GLU A 78 -12.39 8.46 9.90
N SER A 79 -13.15 7.43 10.27
CA SER A 79 -12.78 6.03 10.01
C SER A 79 -12.84 5.73 8.51
N ALA A 80 -11.70 5.82 7.84
CA ALA A 80 -11.57 5.62 6.40
C ALA A 80 -10.16 5.19 6.01
N ALA A 81 -9.99 4.77 4.74
CA ALA A 81 -8.68 4.50 4.14
C ALA A 81 -7.94 5.81 3.82
N ASN A 82 -7.59 6.56 4.87
CA ASN A 82 -6.98 7.89 4.72
C ASN A 82 -5.54 7.81 4.22
N TRP A 83 -4.84 6.72 4.55
CA TRP A 83 -3.42 6.52 4.27
C TRP A 83 -3.23 5.54 3.13
N THR A 84 -3.21 6.02 1.89
CA THR A 84 -2.96 5.18 0.71
C THR A 84 -1.64 5.54 0.03
N ILE A 85 -0.99 4.56 -0.61
CA ILE A 85 0.16 4.79 -1.46
C ILE A 85 -0.16 4.25 -2.85
N ASP A 86 -0.20 5.16 -3.81
CA ASP A 86 -0.38 4.84 -5.22
C ASP A 86 0.95 4.44 -5.84
N ILE A 87 0.92 3.36 -6.61
CA ILE A 87 2.04 2.87 -7.39
C ILE A 87 1.70 3.06 -8.86
N ALA A 88 2.59 3.73 -9.58
CA ALA A 88 2.50 3.90 -11.02
C ALA A 88 3.85 3.64 -11.68
N ALA A 89 3.83 3.40 -12.99
CA ALA A 89 5.05 3.28 -13.79
C ALA A 89 5.89 4.56 -13.71
N GLY A 90 7.20 4.40 -13.57
CA GLY A 90 8.18 5.47 -13.63
C GLY A 90 8.56 5.85 -15.07
N SER A 91 9.67 6.58 -15.21
CA SER A 91 10.18 7.06 -16.51
C SER A 91 10.77 5.95 -17.38
N ALA A 92 11.32 4.90 -16.78
CA ALA A 92 11.88 3.76 -17.48
C ALA A 92 11.23 2.43 -17.09
N ALA A 93 11.42 1.40 -17.91
CA ALA A 93 10.94 0.06 -17.63
C ALA A 93 11.57 -0.49 -16.34
N GLY A 94 10.74 -0.99 -15.43
CA GLY A 94 11.18 -1.47 -14.11
C GLY A 94 11.33 -0.37 -13.05
N GLU A 95 11.02 0.89 -13.37
CA GLU A 95 10.88 1.98 -12.40
C GLU A 95 9.43 2.14 -11.98
N ALA A 96 9.19 2.46 -10.71
CA ALA A 96 7.89 2.87 -10.22
C ALA A 96 7.97 4.13 -9.38
N THR A 97 6.92 4.95 -9.49
CA THR A 97 6.67 6.08 -8.60
C THR A 97 5.71 5.68 -7.50
N PHE A 98 6.04 6.05 -6.27
CA PHE A 98 5.24 5.80 -5.08
C PHE A 98 4.72 7.11 -4.54
N THR A 99 3.41 7.34 -4.67
CA THR A 99 2.78 8.61 -4.30
C THR A 99 1.90 8.41 -3.08
N PRO A 100 2.26 8.95 -1.90
CA PRO A 100 1.38 8.90 -0.74
C PRO A 100 0.17 9.81 -0.94
N SER A 101 -0.99 9.41 -0.42
CA SER A 101 -2.20 10.24 -0.39
C SER A 101 -1.95 11.56 0.32
N THR A 102 -2.66 12.60 -0.13
CA THR A 102 -2.70 13.85 0.63
C THR A 102 -3.62 13.67 1.83
N LEU A 103 -3.05 13.88 3.01
CA LEU A 103 -3.79 13.89 4.26
C LEU A 103 -4.22 15.32 4.58
N ASP A 104 -5.43 15.46 5.12
CA ASP A 104 -5.85 16.63 5.85
C ASP A 104 -4.99 16.83 7.12
N GLN A 105 -4.90 18.07 7.59
CA GLN A 105 -4.05 18.45 8.73
C GLN A 105 -4.30 17.57 9.98
N THR A 106 -5.54 17.11 10.17
CA THR A 106 -5.94 16.30 11.31
C THR A 106 -5.34 14.89 11.27
N CYS A 107 -5.41 14.21 10.12
CA CYS A 107 -4.79 12.89 9.94
C CYS A 107 -3.26 13.00 9.77
N LEU A 108 -2.75 14.12 9.25
CA LEU A 108 -1.31 14.37 9.08
C LEU A 108 -0.56 14.45 10.42
N GLN A 109 -1.17 15.02 11.47
CA GLN A 109 -0.56 15.07 12.81
C GLN A 109 -0.25 13.68 13.38
N LEU A 110 -1.02 12.66 13.00
CA LEU A 110 -0.80 11.27 13.42
C LEU A 110 0.34 10.61 12.64
N THR A 111 0.69 11.17 11.46
CA THR A 111 1.72 10.64 10.56
C THR A 111 2.55 11.78 9.95
N PRO A 112 3.35 12.52 10.75
CA PRO A 112 3.97 13.78 10.33
C PRO A 112 4.89 13.68 9.10
N ASN A 113 5.38 12.47 8.80
CA ASN A 113 6.28 12.19 7.69
C ASN A 113 5.60 11.44 6.53
N TRP A 114 4.26 11.35 6.51
CA TRP A 114 3.53 10.60 5.47
C TRP A 114 3.90 11.04 4.04
N ASN A 115 3.94 12.35 3.83
CA ASN A 115 4.25 12.95 2.52
C ASN A 115 5.72 12.78 2.07
N GLN A 116 6.56 12.15 2.89
CA GLN A 116 7.95 11.82 2.59
C GLN A 116 8.12 10.37 2.13
N ILE A 117 7.10 9.52 2.24
CA ILE A 117 7.17 8.13 1.78
C ILE A 117 7.34 8.10 0.26
N GLY A 118 8.30 7.30 -0.23
CA GLY A 118 8.53 7.12 -1.67
C GLY A 118 9.45 8.15 -2.33
N LYS A 119 9.96 9.13 -1.56
CA LYS A 119 10.97 10.11 -2.00
C LYS A 119 12.38 9.71 -1.59
#